data_AF-A0A2E6TKQ2-F1
#
_entry.id   AF-A0A2E6TKQ2-F1
#
_cell.length_a   1.000
_cell.length_b   1.000
_cell.length_c   1.000
_cell.angle_alpha   90.00
_cell.angle_beta   90.00
_cell.angle_gamma   90.00
#
_symmetry.space_group_name_H-M   'P 1'
#
loop_
_entity.id
_entity.type
_entity.pdbx_description
1 polymer ?
#
loop_
_entity_poly.entity_id
_entity_poly.type
_entity_poly.pdbx_seq_one_letter_code
_entity_poly.pdbx_strand_id
1 'polypeptide(L)'
;MKIFYALALISTPFFASAKPLDLKKVSADSNWIMHMNFDSVRNSEIGIFMEDAFENMPEVQRKVLKVQEKYGIHPMKISSFTMFGTGEKHKGIGILEGGINAEIVSGFAQSKDSIEGSKVGENTIFSSQKGRRPMAFTALENGKMIFGPDRDYVSDGIFFANGFGKSIELHPIHQSLTGLLVDPGFLFFANVKNVMEVVEFNEWGRSMADKIDSCGMVIGDQNGELKLVALLKTTSIEVSEPIENMVRGGLAMMEMKAGKDSNTEQILNSYQVTREGKIIRVEVGISNSFLIDRIKKEIKKSV
;
A
#
# COMPACT_ATOMS: atom_id res chain seq x y z
N MET A 1 -49.10 -23.83 -15.47
CA MET A 1 -48.68 -24.96 -14.60
C MET A 1 -47.50 -25.66 -15.27
N LYS A 2 -46.36 -25.72 -14.56
CA LYS A 2 -45.10 -26.48 -14.84
C LYS A 2 -44.18 -25.92 -15.94
N ILE A 3 -43.17 -25.10 -15.59
CA ILE A 3 -41.80 -25.44 -15.07
C ILE A 3 -40.86 -25.75 -16.25
N PHE A 4 -40.05 -24.80 -16.73
CA PHE A 4 -38.70 -24.41 -16.27
C PHE A 4 -37.68 -25.56 -16.29
N TYR A 5 -36.87 -25.64 -17.35
CA TYR A 5 -35.46 -26.05 -17.31
C TYR A 5 -34.75 -25.46 -18.53
N ALA A 6 -34.55 -24.15 -18.53
CA ALA A 6 -33.48 -23.55 -19.31
C ALA A 6 -32.21 -23.64 -18.46
N LEU A 7 -31.23 -24.41 -18.93
CA LEU A 7 -29.86 -24.37 -18.45
C LEU A 7 -29.34 -22.94 -18.60
N ALA A 8 -29.50 -22.13 -17.55
CA ALA A 8 -28.61 -21.02 -17.31
C ALA A 8 -27.35 -21.61 -16.68
N LEU A 9 -26.41 -22.04 -17.54
CA LEU A 9 -25.00 -22.07 -17.18
C LEU A 9 -24.64 -20.64 -16.83
N ILE A 10 -24.77 -20.30 -15.55
CA ILE A 10 -24.16 -19.13 -14.96
C ILE A 10 -22.66 -19.40 -15.09
N SER A 11 -22.07 -18.96 -16.20
CA SER A 11 -20.67 -18.59 -16.23
C SER A 11 -20.55 -17.47 -15.21
N THR A 12 -20.31 -17.84 -13.95
CA THR A 12 -19.75 -16.92 -12.97
C THR A 12 -18.36 -16.65 -13.53
N PRO A 13 -18.07 -15.46 -14.08
CA PRO A 13 -16.69 -15.05 -14.16
C PRO A 13 -16.14 -15.22 -12.74
N PHE A 14 -15.19 -16.13 -12.59
CA PHE A 14 -14.26 -16.13 -11.48
C PHE A 14 -13.53 -14.79 -11.61
N PHE A 15 -14.15 -13.70 -11.15
CA PHE A 15 -13.43 -12.50 -10.82
C PHE A 15 -12.51 -12.96 -9.70
N ALA A 16 -11.24 -13.17 -10.02
CA ALA A 16 -10.20 -13.28 -9.03
C ALA A 16 -10.23 -11.96 -8.27
N SER A 17 -11.03 -11.92 -7.20
CA SER A 17 -11.13 -10.80 -6.29
C SER A 17 -9.71 -10.53 -5.80
N ALA A 18 -9.26 -9.30 -6.04
CA ALA A 18 -7.98 -8.82 -5.56
C ALA A 18 -7.92 -9.08 -4.05
N LYS A 19 -6.90 -9.79 -3.57
CA LYS A 19 -6.91 -10.25 -2.17
C LYS A 19 -6.71 -9.05 -1.24
N PRO A 20 -7.67 -8.76 -0.33
CA PRO A 20 -7.46 -7.74 0.69
C PRO A 20 -6.30 -8.13 1.60
N LEU A 21 -5.79 -7.17 2.36
CA LEU A 21 -4.74 -7.39 3.37
C LEU A 21 -5.14 -8.57 4.29
N ASP A 22 -4.32 -9.62 4.28
CA ASP A 22 -4.45 -10.75 5.21
C ASP A 22 -3.68 -10.46 6.49
N LEU A 23 -4.42 -10.20 7.56
CA LEU A 23 -3.86 -9.80 8.86
C LEU A 23 -3.08 -10.91 9.54
N LYS A 24 -3.26 -12.18 9.15
CA LYS A 24 -2.42 -13.28 9.62
C LYS A 24 -0.98 -13.16 9.10
N LYS A 25 -0.74 -12.30 8.12
CA LYS A 25 0.59 -12.00 7.55
C LYS A 25 1.25 -10.77 8.16
N VAL A 26 0.70 -10.23 9.24
CA VAL A 26 1.25 -9.09 9.96
C VAL A 26 1.57 -9.51 11.40
N SER A 27 2.59 -8.89 12.01
CA SER A 27 2.90 -9.12 13.43
C SER A 27 1.86 -8.45 14.34
N ALA A 28 1.47 -9.14 15.42
CA ALA A 28 0.56 -8.60 16.43
C ALA A 28 1.10 -7.33 17.12
N ASP A 29 2.41 -7.17 17.18
CA ASP A 29 3.08 -6.04 17.81
C ASP A 29 3.26 -4.84 16.84
N SER A 30 2.68 -4.92 15.63
CA SER A 30 2.80 -3.87 14.63
C SER A 30 2.02 -2.62 15.06
N ASN A 31 2.72 -1.51 15.21
CA ASN A 31 2.10 -0.20 15.44
C ASN A 31 1.78 0.52 14.13
N TRP A 32 2.30 0.05 12.99
CA TRP A 32 1.93 0.57 11.68
C TRP A 32 1.92 -0.52 10.61
N ILE A 33 1.07 -0.32 9.60
CA ILE A 33 0.91 -1.22 8.46
C ILE A 33 0.70 -0.35 7.20
N MET A 34 1.35 -0.73 6.12
CA MET A 34 1.11 -0.24 4.77
C MET A 34 0.84 -1.45 3.87
N HIS A 35 -0.21 -1.39 3.07
CA HIS A 35 -0.53 -2.41 2.09
C HIS A 35 -0.88 -1.76 0.75
N MET A 36 -0.26 -2.24 -0.31
CA MET A 36 -0.57 -1.89 -1.69
C MET A 36 -1.12 -3.13 -2.39
N ASN A 37 -2.33 -3.02 -2.92
CA ASN A 37 -2.99 -4.07 -3.69
C ASN A 37 -2.90 -3.69 -5.17
N PHE A 38 -1.85 -4.16 -5.84
CA PHE A 38 -1.61 -3.83 -7.24
C PHE A 38 -2.62 -4.50 -8.18
N ASP A 39 -3.23 -5.62 -7.78
CA ASP A 39 -4.34 -6.22 -8.55
C ASP A 39 -5.53 -5.27 -8.60
N SER A 40 -5.93 -4.69 -7.46
CA SER A 40 -6.97 -3.66 -7.41
C SER A 40 -6.58 -2.42 -8.25
N VAL A 41 -5.33 -1.94 -8.10
CA VAL A 41 -4.86 -0.79 -8.88
C VAL A 41 -4.92 -1.08 -10.38
N ARG A 42 -4.46 -2.24 -10.86
CA ARG A 42 -4.53 -2.60 -12.29
C ARG A 42 -5.96 -2.71 -12.81
N ASN A 43 -6.89 -3.21 -11.99
CA ASN A 43 -8.29 -3.32 -12.36
C ASN A 43 -9.06 -2.00 -12.28
N SER A 44 -8.44 -0.92 -11.80
CA SER A 44 -9.02 0.43 -11.80
C SER A 44 -9.01 1.07 -13.19
N GLU A 45 -9.83 2.11 -13.41
CA GLU A 45 -9.87 2.83 -14.69
C GLU A 45 -8.50 3.44 -15.03
N ILE A 46 -7.84 4.03 -14.03
CA ILE A 46 -6.49 4.59 -14.16
C ILE A 46 -5.48 3.48 -14.44
N GLY A 47 -5.63 2.32 -13.79
CA GLY A 47 -4.78 1.15 -13.96
C GLY A 47 -4.81 0.60 -15.38
N ILE A 48 -6.00 0.37 -15.91
CA ILE A 48 -6.23 -0.09 -17.29
C ILE A 48 -5.60 0.89 -18.27
N PHE A 49 -5.85 2.19 -18.10
CA PHE A 49 -5.24 3.21 -18.96
C PHE A 49 -3.70 3.17 -18.92
N MET A 50 -3.11 3.00 -17.72
CA MET A 50 -1.66 2.91 -17.55
C MET A 50 -1.07 1.65 -18.19
N GLU A 51 -1.75 0.52 -18.05
CA GLU A 51 -1.35 -0.76 -18.64
C GLU A 51 -1.36 -0.68 -20.16
N ASP A 52 -2.46 -0.19 -20.76
CA ASP A 52 -2.57 0.07 -22.20
C ASP A 52 -1.44 0.98 -22.70
N ALA A 53 -1.14 2.06 -21.95
CA ALA A 53 -0.08 2.98 -22.32
C ALA A 53 1.30 2.30 -22.30
N PHE A 54 1.57 1.45 -21.31
CA PHE A 54 2.85 0.74 -21.16
C PHE A 54 3.03 -0.43 -22.15
N GLU A 55 1.96 -1.12 -22.53
CA GLU A 55 2.01 -2.14 -23.58
C GLU A 55 2.42 -1.55 -24.93
N ASN A 56 1.98 -0.33 -25.21
CA ASN A 56 2.31 0.38 -26.44
C ASN A 56 3.72 1.04 -26.42
N MET A 57 4.51 0.82 -25.36
CA MET A 57 5.86 1.39 -25.21
C MET A 57 6.95 0.29 -25.20
N PRO A 58 7.60 -0.02 -26.33
CA PRO A 58 8.62 -1.07 -26.42
C PRO A 58 9.82 -0.87 -25.45
N GLU A 59 10.14 0.37 -25.09
CA GLU A 59 11.18 0.65 -24.09
C GLU A 59 10.78 0.17 -22.68
N VAL A 60 9.52 0.37 -22.28
CA VAL A 60 9.00 -0.08 -20.99
C VAL A 60 9.04 -1.61 -20.92
N GLN A 61 8.56 -2.28 -21.97
CA GLN A 61 8.59 -3.74 -22.06
C GLN A 61 10.02 -4.28 -21.95
N ARG A 62 10.98 -3.68 -22.65
CA ARG A 62 12.40 -4.06 -22.55
C ARG A 62 12.96 -3.86 -21.13
N LYS A 63 12.59 -2.78 -20.43
CA LYS A 63 13.02 -2.54 -19.05
C LYS A 63 12.41 -3.57 -18.09
N VAL A 64 11.13 -3.88 -18.23
CA VAL A 64 10.44 -4.92 -17.44
C VAL A 64 11.12 -6.27 -17.61
N LEU A 65 11.36 -6.71 -18.85
CA LEU A 65 12.05 -7.97 -19.14
C LEU A 65 13.48 -7.98 -18.58
N LYS A 66 14.23 -6.88 -18.72
CA LYS A 66 15.57 -6.76 -18.11
C LYS A 66 15.56 -6.94 -16.60
N VAL A 67 14.57 -6.36 -15.90
CA VAL A 67 14.45 -6.52 -14.44
C VAL A 67 14.10 -7.97 -14.10
N GLN A 68 13.21 -8.59 -14.87
CA GLN A 68 12.83 -9.99 -14.68
C GLN A 68 13.99 -10.95 -14.90
N GLU A 69 14.70 -10.83 -16.01
CA GLU A 69 15.84 -11.69 -16.36
C GLU A 69 17.00 -11.54 -15.38
N LYS A 70 17.28 -10.30 -14.95
CA LYS A 70 18.45 -10.00 -14.11
C LYS A 70 18.22 -10.25 -12.62
N TYR A 71 17.03 -9.91 -12.12
CA TYR A 71 16.75 -9.91 -10.69
C TYR A 71 15.64 -10.89 -10.29
N GLY A 72 15.00 -11.56 -11.25
CA GLY A 72 13.90 -12.49 -10.98
C GLY A 72 12.60 -11.82 -10.58
N ILE A 73 12.45 -10.50 -10.83
CA ILE A 73 11.28 -9.72 -10.44
C ILE A 73 10.60 -9.20 -11.70
N HIS A 74 9.33 -9.50 -11.90
CA HIS A 74 8.51 -8.95 -12.97
C HIS A 74 7.58 -7.87 -12.40
N PRO A 75 7.93 -6.57 -12.49
CA PRO A 75 7.21 -5.51 -11.77
C PRO A 75 5.71 -5.45 -12.06
N MET A 76 5.32 -5.68 -13.32
CA MET A 76 3.90 -5.66 -13.73
C MET A 76 3.09 -6.86 -13.22
N LYS A 77 3.74 -7.92 -12.71
CA LYS A 77 3.08 -9.13 -12.19
C LYS A 77 3.09 -9.21 -10.66
N ILE A 78 3.58 -8.18 -9.98
CA ILE A 78 3.48 -8.07 -8.53
C ILE A 78 2.01 -7.87 -8.18
N SER A 79 1.44 -8.73 -7.34
CA SER A 79 0.04 -8.66 -6.90
C SER A 79 -0.14 -7.73 -5.71
N SER A 80 0.78 -7.78 -4.73
CA SER A 80 0.70 -6.92 -3.56
C SER A 80 2.05 -6.64 -2.92
N PHE A 81 2.09 -5.55 -2.14
CA PHE A 81 3.18 -5.24 -1.24
C PHE A 81 2.64 -4.89 0.15
N THR A 82 3.11 -5.56 1.18
CA THR A 82 2.75 -5.27 2.57
C THR A 82 4.00 -4.94 3.37
N MET A 83 3.97 -3.87 4.16
CA MET A 83 5.05 -3.50 5.06
C MET A 83 4.49 -3.16 6.44
N PHE A 84 5.15 -3.60 7.50
CA PHE A 84 4.70 -3.37 8.88
C PHE A 84 5.86 -3.34 9.86
N GLY A 85 5.61 -2.78 11.05
CA GLY A 85 6.60 -2.75 12.13
C GLY A 85 6.12 -2.03 13.39
N THR A 86 6.99 -1.98 14.40
CA THR A 86 6.73 -1.34 15.71
C THR A 86 6.84 0.18 15.65
N GLY A 87 7.45 0.73 14.59
CA GLY A 87 7.76 2.15 14.45
C GLY A 87 9.23 2.45 14.68
N GLU A 88 9.99 1.52 15.28
CA GLU A 88 11.42 1.70 15.46
C GLU A 88 12.13 1.98 14.13
N LYS A 89 13.05 2.93 14.18
CA LYS A 89 13.74 3.44 13.01
C LYS A 89 14.48 2.31 12.28
N HIS A 90 14.11 2.09 11.01
CA HIS A 90 14.69 1.08 10.11
C HIS A 90 14.34 -0.37 10.46
N LYS A 91 13.37 -0.60 11.35
CA LYS A 91 12.91 -1.92 11.73
C LYS A 91 11.50 -2.16 11.22
N GLY A 92 11.40 -2.89 10.13
CA GLY A 92 10.14 -3.28 9.52
C GLY A 92 10.34 -4.49 8.62
N ILE A 93 9.25 -5.22 8.41
CA ILE A 93 9.20 -6.38 7.53
C ILE A 93 8.41 -5.96 6.28
N GLY A 94 8.96 -6.25 5.11
CA GLY A 94 8.28 -6.12 3.83
C GLY A 94 8.01 -7.49 3.22
N ILE A 95 6.80 -7.68 2.69
CA ILE A 95 6.36 -8.87 1.97
C ILE A 95 5.84 -8.42 0.60
N LEU A 96 6.54 -8.83 -0.44
CA LEU A 96 6.15 -8.65 -1.84
C LEU A 96 5.59 -9.96 -2.37
N GLU A 97 4.44 -9.93 -3.01
CA GLU A 97 3.80 -11.12 -3.59
C GLU A 97 3.61 -10.95 -5.10
N GLY A 98 3.80 -12.04 -5.85
CA GLY A 98 3.58 -12.07 -7.30
C GLY A 98 4.79 -11.60 -8.11
N GLY A 99 4.97 -12.18 -9.29
CA GLY A 99 6.05 -11.79 -10.20
C GLY A 99 7.46 -12.10 -9.71
N ILE A 100 7.64 -12.98 -8.71
CA ILE A 100 8.94 -13.35 -8.15
C ILE A 100 9.37 -14.74 -8.64
N ASN A 101 10.59 -14.85 -9.15
CA ASN A 101 11.28 -16.10 -9.44
C ASN A 101 12.41 -16.30 -8.41
N ALA A 102 12.21 -17.23 -7.47
CA ALA A 102 13.14 -17.46 -6.37
C ALA A 102 14.52 -17.96 -6.82
N GLU A 103 14.60 -18.75 -7.89
CA GLU A 103 15.85 -19.27 -8.44
C GLU A 103 16.73 -18.14 -8.98
N ILE A 104 16.14 -17.23 -9.78
CA ILE A 104 16.87 -16.09 -10.36
C ILE A 104 17.27 -15.10 -9.26
N VAL A 105 16.38 -14.82 -8.29
CA VAL A 105 16.72 -13.96 -7.14
C VAL A 105 17.91 -14.54 -6.37
N SER A 106 17.88 -15.84 -6.08
CA SER A 106 18.95 -16.53 -5.34
C SER A 106 20.25 -16.58 -6.14
N GLY A 107 20.19 -16.88 -7.43
CA GLY A 107 21.35 -16.86 -8.31
C GLY A 107 21.97 -15.47 -8.43
N PHE A 108 21.15 -14.42 -8.53
CA PHE A 108 21.64 -13.04 -8.49
C PHE A 108 22.35 -12.74 -7.17
N ALA A 109 21.75 -13.09 -6.04
CA ALA A 109 22.34 -12.85 -4.71
C ALA A 109 23.68 -13.56 -4.55
N GLN A 110 23.77 -14.84 -4.94
CA GLN A 110 24.98 -15.65 -4.91
C GLN A 110 26.07 -15.14 -5.86
N SER A 111 25.71 -14.44 -6.94
CA SER A 111 26.67 -13.81 -7.86
C SER A 111 27.38 -12.58 -7.30
N LYS A 112 27.08 -12.17 -6.05
CA LYS A 112 27.63 -10.98 -5.41
C LYS A 112 28.44 -11.35 -4.17
N ASP A 113 29.74 -11.11 -4.23
CA ASP A 113 30.65 -11.32 -3.09
C ASP A 113 30.29 -10.49 -1.85
N SER A 114 29.51 -9.42 -2.02
CA SER A 114 29.07 -8.56 -0.92
C SER A 114 27.75 -8.99 -0.27
N ILE A 115 27.18 -10.13 -0.70
CA ILE A 115 25.92 -10.67 -0.17
C ILE A 115 26.22 -12.04 0.42
N GLU A 116 25.95 -12.18 1.71
CA GLU A 116 26.15 -13.42 2.45
C GLU A 116 24.82 -14.18 2.56
N GLY A 117 24.86 -15.49 2.33
CA GLY A 117 23.70 -16.37 2.48
C GLY A 117 23.77 -17.15 3.79
N SER A 118 22.66 -17.21 4.52
CA SER A 118 22.49 -18.03 5.72
C SER A 118 21.22 -18.88 5.60
N LYS A 119 21.26 -20.14 6.01
CA LYS A 119 20.08 -21.03 5.95
C LYS A 119 19.16 -20.80 7.16
N VAL A 120 17.85 -20.81 6.90
CA VAL A 120 16.77 -20.79 7.89
C VAL A 120 15.68 -21.74 7.43
N GLY A 121 15.65 -22.94 8.03
CA GLY A 121 14.84 -24.05 7.52
C GLY A 121 15.24 -24.41 6.08
N GLU A 122 14.26 -24.51 5.19
CA GLU A 122 14.46 -24.75 3.76
C GLU A 122 14.88 -23.50 2.97
N ASN A 123 14.78 -22.31 3.57
CA ASN A 123 15.03 -21.05 2.86
C ASN A 123 16.47 -20.55 3.08
N THR A 124 17.02 -19.87 2.09
CA THR A 124 18.26 -19.09 2.24
C THR A 124 17.91 -17.62 2.40
N ILE A 125 18.39 -17.02 3.49
CA ILE A 125 18.30 -15.58 3.73
C ILE A 125 19.62 -14.95 3.32
N PHE A 126 19.54 -13.99 2.41
CA PHE A 126 20.65 -13.21 1.91
C PHE A 126 20.74 -11.89 2.67
N SER A 127 21.93 -11.50 3.09
CA SER A 127 22.18 -10.26 3.80
C SER A 127 23.32 -9.47 3.17
N SER A 128 23.13 -8.16 3.03
CA SER A 128 24.17 -7.22 2.61
C SER A 128 24.46 -6.24 3.74
N GLN A 129 25.72 -6.22 4.19
CA GLN A 129 26.24 -5.17 5.07
C GLN A 129 26.73 -3.94 4.27
N LYS A 130 26.72 -4.02 2.94
CA LYS A 130 27.17 -2.95 2.05
C LYS A 130 26.08 -1.89 1.89
N GLY A 131 26.38 -0.64 2.26
CA GLY A 131 25.47 0.50 2.14
C GLY A 131 25.40 1.32 3.43
N ARG A 132 24.52 2.33 3.48
CA ARG A 132 24.30 3.11 4.70
C ARG A 132 23.59 2.31 5.80
N ARG A 133 22.92 1.21 5.44
CA ARG A 133 22.11 0.37 6.35
C ARG A 133 22.16 -1.10 5.92
N PRO A 134 22.28 -2.04 6.86
CA PRO A 134 22.10 -3.46 6.59
C PRO A 134 20.70 -3.75 6.03
N MET A 135 20.62 -4.75 5.15
CA MET A 135 19.36 -5.29 4.64
C MET A 135 19.52 -6.79 4.46
N ALA A 136 18.47 -7.53 4.80
CA ALA A 136 18.34 -8.94 4.48
C ALA A 136 17.08 -9.18 3.65
N PHE A 137 17.10 -10.25 2.86
CA PHE A 137 15.97 -10.68 2.04
C PHE A 137 16.01 -12.17 1.74
N THR A 138 14.87 -12.71 1.34
CA THR A 138 14.75 -14.06 0.77
C THR A 138 13.63 -14.06 -0.27
N ALA A 139 13.72 -14.97 -1.24
CA ALA A 139 12.64 -15.27 -2.16
C ALA A 139 12.18 -16.71 -1.94
N LEU A 140 10.87 -16.88 -1.79
CA LEU A 140 10.22 -18.16 -1.57
C LEU A 140 9.74 -18.73 -2.91
N GLU A 141 9.76 -20.05 -3.04
CA GLU A 141 9.30 -20.76 -4.25
C GLU A 141 7.84 -20.45 -4.61
N ASN A 142 7.02 -20.09 -3.62
CA ASN A 142 5.63 -19.71 -3.83
C ASN A 142 5.44 -18.27 -4.35
N GLY A 143 6.49 -17.65 -4.90
CA GLY A 143 6.43 -16.35 -5.58
C GLY A 143 6.35 -15.16 -4.63
N LYS A 144 6.87 -15.29 -3.40
CA LYS A 144 6.98 -14.19 -2.43
C LYS A 144 8.42 -13.77 -2.22
N MET A 145 8.63 -12.49 -1.97
CA MET A 145 9.92 -11.96 -1.51
C MET A 145 9.73 -11.26 -0.17
N ILE A 146 10.55 -11.63 0.81
CA ILE A 146 10.53 -11.05 2.15
C ILE A 146 11.81 -10.25 2.32
N PHE A 147 11.73 -9.09 2.95
CA PHE A 147 12.88 -8.27 3.28
C PHE A 147 12.72 -7.56 4.62
N GLY A 148 13.86 -7.29 5.25
CA GLY A 148 13.94 -6.67 6.57
C GLY A 148 15.34 -6.13 6.85
N PRO A 149 15.57 -5.53 8.02
CA PRO A 149 16.88 -5.01 8.41
C PRO A 149 17.95 -6.10 8.51
N ASP A 150 17.58 -7.29 8.95
CA ASP A 150 18.50 -8.40 9.22
C ASP A 150 17.81 -9.76 9.06
N ARG A 151 18.59 -10.81 9.33
CA ARG A 151 18.19 -12.20 9.20
C ARG A 151 16.97 -12.55 10.07
N ASP A 152 16.90 -12.02 11.28
CA ASP A 152 15.86 -12.41 12.23
C ASP A 152 14.52 -11.79 11.81
N TYR A 153 14.52 -10.54 11.36
CA TYR A 153 13.33 -9.92 10.76
C TYR A 153 12.84 -10.65 9.51
N VAL A 154 13.75 -11.14 8.66
CA VAL A 154 13.36 -11.93 7.48
C VAL A 154 12.83 -13.30 7.90
N SER A 155 13.39 -13.93 8.93
CA SER A 155 12.88 -15.18 9.49
C SER A 155 11.44 -15.01 9.98
N ASP A 156 11.17 -13.95 10.74
CA ASP A 156 9.81 -13.60 11.18
C ASP A 156 8.90 -13.31 9.99
N GLY A 157 9.42 -12.61 8.96
CA GLY A 157 8.67 -12.35 7.75
C GLY A 157 8.29 -13.61 6.97
N ILE A 158 9.14 -14.65 6.93
CA ILE A 158 8.79 -15.96 6.36
C ILE A 158 7.61 -16.58 7.14
N PHE A 159 7.67 -16.53 8.47
CA PHE A 159 6.61 -17.05 9.34
C PHE A 159 5.28 -16.35 9.05
N PHE A 160 5.27 -15.02 8.97
CA PHE A 160 4.08 -14.25 8.65
C PHE A 160 3.60 -14.46 7.21
N ALA A 161 4.49 -14.50 6.22
CA ALA A 161 4.12 -14.71 4.81
C ALA A 161 3.42 -16.05 4.54
N ASN A 162 3.63 -17.04 5.42
CA ASN A 162 2.96 -18.34 5.40
C ASN A 162 1.64 -18.36 6.21
N GLY A 163 1.22 -17.23 6.77
CA GLY A 163 -0.03 -17.08 7.50
C GLY A 163 -0.01 -17.71 8.90
N PHE A 164 1.18 -17.95 9.45
CA PHE A 164 1.33 -18.50 10.80
C PHE A 164 1.24 -17.45 11.91
N GLY A 165 1.08 -16.17 11.56
CA GLY A 165 0.75 -15.11 12.52
C GLY A 165 -0.53 -15.42 13.27
N LYS A 166 -0.57 -15.03 14.56
CA LYS A 166 -1.83 -15.04 15.30
C LYS A 166 -2.78 -14.04 14.66
N SER A 167 -4.07 -14.39 14.57
CA SER A 167 -5.10 -13.42 14.19
C SER A 167 -5.06 -12.26 15.20
N ILE A 168 -4.76 -11.06 14.72
CA ILE A 168 -4.61 -9.88 15.55
C ILE A 168 -6.00 -9.30 15.82
N GLU A 169 -6.29 -8.91 17.05
CA GLU A 169 -7.43 -8.04 17.33
C GLU A 169 -7.15 -6.67 16.72
N LEU A 170 -7.99 -6.27 15.75
CA LEU A 170 -7.74 -5.05 15.01
C LEU A 170 -7.86 -3.83 15.90
N HIS A 171 -6.88 -2.93 15.79
CA HIS A 171 -7.05 -1.60 16.33
C HIS A 171 -8.35 -0.99 15.76
N PRO A 172 -9.20 -0.30 16.55
CA PRO A 172 -10.51 0.16 16.11
C PRO A 172 -10.49 0.95 14.80
N ILE A 173 -9.50 1.83 14.62
CA ILE A 173 -9.33 2.55 13.35
C ILE A 173 -9.05 1.61 12.18
N HIS A 174 -8.19 0.61 12.33
CA HIS A 174 -7.93 -0.35 11.27
C HIS A 174 -9.20 -1.13 10.90
N GLN A 175 -9.99 -1.55 11.91
CA GLN A 175 -11.28 -2.18 11.67
C GLN A 175 -12.24 -1.24 10.92
N SER A 176 -12.30 0.04 11.30
CA SER A 176 -13.13 1.04 10.63
C SER A 176 -12.68 1.36 9.20
N LEU A 177 -11.40 1.20 8.85
CA LEU A 177 -10.94 1.33 7.48
C LEU A 177 -11.47 0.20 6.59
N THR A 178 -11.68 -0.99 7.17
CA THR A 178 -12.17 -2.16 6.46
C THR A 178 -13.61 -1.92 6.05
N GLY A 179 -13.86 -1.77 4.74
CA GLY A 179 -15.20 -1.54 4.18
C GLY A 179 -15.53 -0.09 3.84
N LEU A 180 -14.62 0.88 4.06
CA LEU A 180 -14.81 2.24 3.56
C LEU A 180 -14.76 2.32 2.03
N LEU A 181 -13.96 1.46 1.43
CA LEU A 181 -13.86 1.26 -0.02
C LEU A 181 -13.88 -0.24 -0.33
N VAL A 182 -14.48 -0.59 -1.46
CA VAL A 182 -14.41 -1.95 -1.99
C VAL A 182 -13.03 -2.12 -2.62
N ASP A 183 -12.31 -3.18 -2.24
CA ASP A 183 -11.00 -3.55 -2.76
C ASP A 183 -10.02 -2.36 -2.92
N PRO A 184 -9.64 -1.66 -1.84
CA PRO A 184 -8.76 -0.51 -1.96
C PRO A 184 -7.38 -0.91 -2.53
N GLY A 185 -6.85 -0.08 -3.41
CA GLY A 185 -5.50 -0.23 -3.98
C GLY A 185 -4.39 0.11 -2.97
N PHE A 186 -4.72 0.89 -1.93
CA PHE A 186 -3.81 1.25 -0.86
C PHE A 186 -4.53 1.27 0.49
N LEU A 187 -3.85 0.78 1.53
CA LEU A 187 -4.25 0.90 2.92
C LEU A 187 -3.03 1.29 3.76
N PHE A 188 -3.22 2.22 4.67
CA PHE A 188 -2.25 2.58 5.70
C PHE A 188 -2.95 2.69 7.04
N PHE A 189 -2.27 2.25 8.09
CA PHE A 189 -2.69 2.41 9.47
C PHE A 189 -1.46 2.69 10.35
N ALA A 190 -1.62 3.58 11.33
CA ALA A 190 -0.65 3.76 12.39
C ALA A 190 -1.32 4.05 13.75
N ASN A 191 -0.88 3.34 14.78
CA ASN A 191 -1.04 3.71 16.19
C ASN A 191 0.04 4.75 16.53
N VAL A 192 -0.29 6.01 16.28
CA VAL A 192 0.64 7.15 16.40
C VAL A 192 1.19 7.24 17.82
N LYS A 193 0.36 7.01 18.84
CA LYS A 193 0.77 7.02 20.25
C LYS A 193 1.93 6.07 20.51
N ASN A 194 1.84 4.82 20.07
CA ASN A 194 2.89 3.83 20.28
C ASN A 194 4.12 4.10 19.39
N VAL A 195 3.94 4.60 18.16
CA VAL A 195 5.06 4.97 17.28
C VAL A 195 5.89 6.12 17.87
N MET A 196 5.25 7.08 18.55
CA MET A 196 5.94 8.19 19.22
C MET A 196 6.91 7.76 20.32
N GLU A 197 6.67 6.61 20.96
CA GLU A 197 7.54 6.12 22.03
C GLU A 197 8.93 5.69 21.50
N VAL A 198 9.02 5.41 20.19
CA VAL A 198 10.22 4.83 19.56
C VAL A 198 10.79 5.67 18.40
N VAL A 199 10.16 6.81 18.07
CA VAL A 199 10.56 7.70 16.96
C VAL A 199 10.79 9.13 17.42
N GLU A 200 11.90 9.73 16.99
CA GLU A 200 12.12 11.16 17.10
C GLU A 200 11.45 11.91 15.93
N PHE A 201 10.37 12.63 16.24
CA PHE A 201 9.74 13.56 15.31
C PHE A 201 10.39 14.94 15.38
N ASN A 202 10.34 15.69 14.27
CA ASN A 202 10.61 17.13 14.29
C ASN A 202 9.52 17.88 15.09
N GLU A 203 9.73 19.16 15.42
CA GLU A 203 8.82 19.93 16.28
C GLU A 203 7.36 19.91 15.79
N TRP A 204 7.16 20.10 14.48
CA TRP A 204 5.84 20.05 13.87
C TRP A 204 5.22 18.66 13.96
N GLY A 205 5.99 17.61 13.63
CA GLY A 205 5.55 16.22 13.70
C GLY A 205 5.17 15.81 15.11
N ARG A 206 5.94 16.23 16.12
CA ARG A 206 5.63 15.99 17.53
C ARG A 206 4.36 16.71 17.96
N SER A 207 4.21 17.99 17.61
CA SER A 207 2.99 18.76 17.89
C SER A 207 1.71 18.15 17.30
N MET A 208 1.81 17.49 16.15
CA MET A 208 0.70 16.75 15.56
C MET A 208 0.49 15.39 16.21
N ALA A 209 1.57 14.65 16.45
CA ALA A 209 1.51 13.32 17.02
C ALA A 209 0.98 13.34 18.47
N ASP A 210 1.26 14.39 19.25
CA ASP A 210 0.69 14.61 20.59
C ASP A 210 -0.85 14.82 20.59
N LYS A 211 -1.44 15.11 19.43
CA LYS A 211 -2.88 15.36 19.26
C LYS A 211 -3.63 14.18 18.65
N ILE A 212 -2.92 13.20 18.08
CA ILE A 212 -3.47 12.08 17.32
C ILE A 212 -3.12 10.76 18.03
N ASP A 213 -4.14 10.03 18.47
CA ASP A 213 -3.97 8.67 19.02
C ASP A 213 -3.54 7.70 17.91
N SER A 214 -4.25 7.74 16.78
CA SER A 214 -4.07 6.82 15.67
C SER A 214 -4.62 7.41 14.38
N CYS A 215 -4.06 7.01 13.25
CA CYS A 215 -4.54 7.41 11.94
C CYS A 215 -4.64 6.22 10.99
N GLY A 216 -5.45 6.40 9.96
CA GLY A 216 -5.69 5.40 8.93
C GLY A 216 -6.03 6.08 7.61
N MET A 217 -5.70 5.43 6.50
CA MET A 217 -6.05 5.91 5.17
C MET A 217 -6.26 4.72 4.24
N VAL A 218 -7.29 4.81 3.40
CA VAL A 218 -7.47 3.92 2.25
C VAL A 218 -7.60 4.75 0.99
N ILE A 219 -7.05 4.24 -0.12
CA ILE A 219 -7.18 4.83 -1.45
C ILE A 219 -7.63 3.75 -2.42
N GLY A 220 -8.61 4.06 -3.24
CA GLY A 220 -9.14 3.13 -4.25
C GLY A 220 -10.00 3.86 -5.27
N ASP A 221 -10.21 3.21 -6.41
CA ASP A 221 -11.10 3.71 -7.45
C ASP A 221 -12.56 3.35 -7.10
N GLN A 222 -13.45 4.33 -7.15
CA GLN A 222 -14.88 4.12 -6.94
C GLN A 222 -15.68 5.20 -7.67
N ASN A 223 -16.64 4.77 -8.50
CA ASN A 223 -17.58 5.65 -9.20
C ASN A 223 -16.90 6.70 -10.12
N GLY A 224 -15.79 6.34 -10.79
CA GLY A 224 -15.07 7.24 -11.69
C GLY A 224 -14.17 8.26 -10.98
N GLU A 225 -13.93 8.06 -9.68
CA GLU A 225 -13.03 8.85 -8.86
C GLU A 225 -11.99 7.97 -8.19
N LEU A 226 -10.75 8.45 -8.14
CA LEU A 226 -9.78 8.00 -7.16
C LEU A 226 -10.18 8.59 -5.81
N LYS A 227 -10.74 7.76 -4.94
CA LYS A 227 -11.18 8.14 -3.59
C LYS A 227 -10.10 7.89 -2.57
N LEU A 228 -9.86 8.89 -1.74
CA LEU A 228 -9.07 8.81 -0.53
C LEU A 228 -10.01 8.98 0.66
N VAL A 229 -9.98 8.03 1.59
CA VAL A 229 -10.68 8.14 2.87
C VAL A 229 -9.67 8.00 3.99
N ALA A 230 -9.52 9.05 4.79
CA ALA A 230 -8.64 9.07 5.96
C ALA A 230 -9.46 9.16 7.26
N LEU A 231 -9.02 8.42 8.26
CA LEU A 231 -9.54 8.46 9.62
C LEU A 231 -8.45 8.96 10.56
N LEU A 232 -8.77 9.95 11.38
CA LEU A 232 -7.90 10.49 12.41
C LEU A 232 -8.62 10.37 13.75
N LYS A 233 -8.05 9.61 14.68
CA LYS A 233 -8.52 9.57 16.06
C LYS A 233 -7.68 10.54 16.89
N THR A 234 -8.31 11.55 17.46
CA THR A 234 -7.64 12.49 18.37
C THR A 234 -7.55 11.93 19.80
N THR A 235 -6.61 12.46 20.58
CA THR A 235 -6.41 12.08 21.99
C THR A 235 -7.63 12.41 22.87
N SER A 236 -8.33 13.51 22.55
CA SER A 236 -9.53 13.95 23.27
C SER A 236 -10.57 14.57 22.33
N ILE A 237 -11.80 14.76 22.84
CA ILE A 237 -12.87 15.43 22.09
C ILE A 237 -12.54 16.92 21.92
N GLU A 238 -11.93 17.54 22.92
CA GLU A 238 -11.51 18.94 22.89
C GLU A 238 -10.45 19.20 21.82
N VAL A 239 -9.58 18.20 21.57
CA VAL A 239 -8.58 18.26 20.49
C VAL A 239 -9.20 18.03 19.11
N SER A 240 -10.34 17.33 19.04
CA SER A 240 -10.95 16.95 17.75
C SER A 240 -11.43 18.12 16.91
N GLU A 241 -12.00 19.16 17.52
CA GLU A 241 -12.53 20.33 16.81
C GLU A 241 -11.43 21.21 16.18
N PRO A 242 -10.35 21.59 16.90
CA PRO A 242 -9.23 22.31 16.29
C PRO A 242 -8.58 21.56 15.12
N ILE A 243 -8.44 20.23 15.23
CA ILE A 243 -7.88 19.41 14.15
C ILE A 243 -8.82 19.35 12.95
N GLU A 244 -10.13 19.20 13.17
CA GLU A 244 -11.13 19.24 12.10
C GLU A 244 -11.07 20.58 11.35
N ASN A 245 -11.06 21.70 12.09
CA ASN A 245 -10.97 23.04 11.51
C ASN A 245 -9.68 23.24 10.71
N MET A 246 -8.55 22.70 11.20
CA MET A 246 -7.28 22.72 10.47
C MET A 246 -7.38 21.95 9.14
N VAL A 247 -7.98 20.76 9.15
CA VAL A 247 -8.19 19.96 7.93
C VAL A 247 -9.10 20.69 6.95
N ARG A 248 -10.23 21.23 7.42
CA ARG A 248 -11.16 22.02 6.58
C ARG A 248 -10.47 23.24 5.96
N GLY A 249 -9.69 23.98 6.75
CA GLY A 249 -8.91 25.12 6.26
C GLY A 249 -7.90 24.71 5.19
N GLY A 250 -7.22 23.56 5.38
CA GLY A 250 -6.31 22.99 4.39
C GLY A 250 -7.00 22.65 3.07
N LEU A 251 -8.15 21.97 3.13
CA LEU A 251 -8.94 21.62 1.93
C LEU A 251 -9.47 22.85 1.22
N ALA A 252 -9.98 23.85 1.96
CA ALA A 252 -10.42 25.12 1.38
C ALA A 252 -9.28 25.86 0.67
N MET A 253 -8.06 25.86 1.23
CA MET A 253 -6.88 26.43 0.57
C MET A 253 -6.50 25.69 -0.71
N MET A 254 -6.62 24.35 -0.72
CA MET A 254 -6.40 23.54 -1.92
C MET A 254 -7.42 23.88 -3.01
N GLU A 255 -8.70 23.98 -2.66
CA GLU A 255 -9.79 24.39 -3.56
C GLU A 255 -9.56 25.80 -4.13
N MET A 256 -9.20 26.77 -3.29
CA MET A 256 -8.88 28.14 -3.73
C MET A 256 -7.69 28.19 -4.69
N LYS A 257 -6.69 27.33 -4.51
CA LYS A 257 -5.54 27.23 -5.42
C LYS A 257 -5.94 26.57 -6.73
N ALA A 258 -6.77 25.53 -6.67
CA ALA A 258 -7.33 24.83 -7.82
C ALA A 258 -8.16 25.78 -8.71
N GLY A 259 -8.99 26.64 -8.12
CA GLY A 259 -9.81 27.62 -8.85
C GLY A 259 -9.07 28.82 -9.44
N LYS A 260 -7.76 28.97 -9.20
CA LYS A 260 -6.93 30.07 -9.74
C LYS A 260 -6.09 29.66 -10.95
N ASP A 261 -5.95 28.37 -11.21
CA ASP A 261 -5.23 27.82 -12.36
C ASP A 261 -6.22 26.98 -13.16
N SER A 262 -6.50 27.38 -14.41
CA SER A 262 -7.44 26.69 -15.30
C SER A 262 -7.03 25.25 -15.60
N ASN A 263 -5.79 24.87 -15.31
CA ASN A 263 -5.27 23.52 -15.42
C ASN A 263 -5.56 22.66 -14.17
N THR A 264 -6.18 23.24 -13.13
CA THR A 264 -6.41 22.62 -11.82
C THR A 264 -7.84 22.72 -11.28
N GLU A 265 -8.75 23.41 -11.97
CA GLU A 265 -10.17 23.56 -11.56
C GLU A 265 -10.89 22.21 -11.31
N GLN A 266 -10.37 21.10 -11.81
CA GLN A 266 -10.93 19.75 -11.69
C GLN A 266 -10.18 18.81 -10.73
N ILE A 267 -9.20 19.29 -9.95
CA ILE A 267 -8.40 18.43 -9.05
C ILE A 267 -9.26 17.85 -7.92
N LEU A 268 -10.08 18.66 -7.27
CA LEU A 268 -10.92 18.27 -6.15
C LEU A 268 -12.36 18.18 -6.66
N ASN A 269 -12.81 16.98 -7.01
CA ASN A 269 -14.17 16.78 -7.50
C ASN A 269 -15.16 16.77 -6.34
N SER A 270 -14.75 16.18 -5.21
CA SER A 270 -15.52 16.17 -3.98
C SER A 270 -14.60 16.12 -2.77
N TYR A 271 -15.00 16.77 -1.68
CA TYR A 271 -14.39 16.50 -0.38
C TYR A 271 -15.44 16.62 0.73
N GLN A 272 -15.26 15.83 1.78
CA GLN A 272 -16.10 15.87 2.95
C GLN A 272 -15.23 15.68 4.19
N VAL A 273 -15.47 16.51 5.20
CA VAL A 273 -14.92 16.31 6.54
C VAL A 273 -16.10 16.09 7.47
N THR A 274 -16.05 15.01 8.24
CA THR A 274 -17.01 14.72 9.30
C THR A 274 -16.26 14.43 10.59
N ARG A 275 -16.90 14.73 11.71
CA ARG A 275 -16.35 14.47 13.03
C ARG A 275 -17.41 13.83 13.91
N GLU A 276 -17.05 12.71 14.53
CA GLU A 276 -17.91 11.97 15.44
C GLU A 276 -17.11 11.64 16.70
N GLY A 277 -17.39 12.40 17.78
CA GLY A 277 -16.60 12.35 19.00
C GLY A 277 -15.12 12.68 18.75
N LYS A 278 -14.24 11.69 18.95
CA LYS A 278 -12.78 11.81 18.74
C LYS A 278 -12.33 11.43 17.33
N ILE A 279 -13.23 10.98 16.46
CA ILE A 279 -12.88 10.49 15.12
C ILE A 279 -13.20 11.59 14.12
N ILE A 280 -12.22 11.97 13.31
CA ILE A 280 -12.38 12.84 12.16
C ILE A 280 -12.21 11.96 10.93
N ARG A 281 -13.20 11.97 10.06
CA ARG A 281 -13.19 11.29 8.76
C ARG A 281 -13.07 12.33 7.66
N VAL A 282 -12.09 12.13 6.79
CA VAL A 282 -11.79 12.99 5.65
C VAL A 282 -11.95 12.16 4.40
N GLU A 283 -12.80 12.62 3.49
CA GLU A 283 -13.03 12.00 2.19
C GLU A 283 -12.66 12.99 1.10
N VAL A 284 -11.92 12.52 0.12
CA VAL A 284 -11.51 13.30 -1.04
C VAL A 284 -11.69 12.44 -2.28
N GLY A 285 -12.42 12.96 -3.26
CA GLY A 285 -12.59 12.37 -4.59
C GLY A 285 -11.85 13.19 -5.63
N ILE A 286 -11.03 12.52 -6.44
CA ILE A 286 -10.33 13.11 -7.57
C ILE A 286 -10.84 12.41 -8.84
N SER A 287 -11.24 13.19 -9.84
CA SER A 287 -11.76 12.64 -11.10
C SER A 287 -10.72 11.79 -11.84
N ASN A 288 -11.09 10.58 -12.24
CA ASN A 288 -10.24 9.69 -13.05
C ASN A 288 -9.91 10.33 -14.40
N SER A 289 -10.88 10.99 -15.05
CA SER A 289 -10.66 11.62 -16.35
C SER A 289 -9.61 12.72 -16.28
N PHE A 290 -9.64 13.52 -15.21
CA PHE A 290 -8.62 14.53 -14.92
C PHE A 290 -7.23 13.89 -14.73
N LEU A 291 -7.14 12.83 -13.92
CA LEU A 291 -5.89 12.12 -13.66
C LEU A 291 -5.31 11.49 -14.93
N ILE A 292 -6.15 10.82 -15.72
CA ILE A 292 -5.77 10.23 -17.00
C ILE A 292 -5.24 11.29 -17.97
N ASP A 293 -5.93 12.43 -18.10
CA ASP A 293 -5.47 13.51 -18.97
C ASP A 293 -4.14 14.12 -18.50
N ARG A 294 -3.91 14.16 -17.19
CA ARG A 294 -2.61 14.57 -16.66
C ARG A 294 -1.52 13.57 -16.98
N ILE A 295 -1.79 12.27 -16.80
CA ILE A 295 -0.85 11.21 -17.13
C ILE A 295 -0.49 11.23 -18.62
N LYS A 296 -1.48 11.38 -19.52
CA LYS A 296 -1.24 11.53 -20.97
C LYS A 296 -0.27 12.67 -21.28
N LYS A 297 -0.42 13.81 -20.62
CA LYS A 297 0.47 14.97 -20.79
C LYS A 297 1.90 14.66 -20.34
N GLU A 298 2.09 13.94 -19.24
CA GLU A 298 3.43 13.58 -18.75
C GLU A 298 4.10 12.48 -19.59
N ILE A 299 3.34 11.50 -20.06
CA ILE A 299 3.84 10.47 -20.98
C ILE A 299 4.40 11.11 -22.25
N LYS A 300 3.68 12.08 -22.85
CA LYS A 300 4.14 12.81 -24.05
C LYS A 300 5.43 13.61 -23.87
N LYS A 301 5.80 14.00 -22.65
CA LYS A 301 7.07 14.71 -22.38
C LYS A 301 8.25 13.76 -22.23
N SER A 302 7.97 12.50 -21.95
CA SER A 302 8.97 11.47 -21.61
C SER A 302 9.37 10.62 -22.82
N VAL A 303 8.72 10.85 -23.97
CA VAL A 303 9.02 10.31 -25.31
C VAL A 303 9.69 11.40 -26.12
#